data_AF-A0A212KVM1-F1
#
_entry.id   AF-A0A212KVM1-F1
#
_cell.length_a   1.000
_cell.length_b   1.000
_cell.length_c   1.000
_cell.angle_alpha   90.00
_cell.angle_beta   90.00
_cell.angle_gamma   90.00
#
_symmetry.space_group_name_H-M   'P 1'
#
loop_
_entity.id
_entity.type
_entity.pdbx_description
1 polymer ?
#
loop_
_entity_poly.entity_id
_entity_poly.type
_entity_poly.pdbx_seq_one_letter_code
_entity_poly.pdbx_strand_id
1 'polypeptide(L)'
;APGTELATVNEKIANNKKALYEFFRIARPQGDPAAKQVSNRSLLDFRLNSNLEIREMYGRKNAVRGTKRLGEPPSTQVRPGGVADLGAEILSNRNPKTVNLGIMVAGNSGLPGGDLANRDGPITAADKNHKGQEESIVANAILTKYGDDEKEQSEFWKATIGGAWGLSGQPNKTSRATLQRVDFVKSEDVNDYNGCNIVPDCQLEGKAHAGHRGARYNAHLFFANSVNASKGRNAQSTLTRTCNEKAVNDYDFFKECIKVKLRSSLDAMALGGVTHALVAKLSCGINAGPHKAQINKDFAGILQEVLNEPVGPNRELRGQYFEEVIIADRG
;
A
#
# COMPACT_ATOMS: atom_id res chain seq x y z
N ALA A 1 13.36 25.34 30.25
CA ALA A 1 12.69 24.13 30.75
C ALA A 1 12.50 23.15 29.59
N PRO A 2 13.15 21.98 29.58
CA PRO A 2 13.16 21.07 28.43
C PRO A 2 11.85 20.28 28.19
N GLY A 3 10.86 20.39 29.09
CA GLY A 3 9.62 19.61 29.06
C GLY A 3 8.52 20.15 28.15
N THR A 4 8.56 21.43 27.77
CA THR A 4 7.49 22.07 26.98
C THR A 4 7.63 21.92 25.47
N GLU A 5 8.85 21.72 24.95
CA GLU A 5 9.11 21.44 23.53
C GLU A 5 8.74 20.01 23.13
N LEU A 6 9.00 19.01 23.99
CA LEU A 6 8.63 17.62 23.72
C LEU A 6 7.09 17.42 23.73
N ALA A 7 6.39 18.13 24.60
CA ALA A 7 4.92 18.10 24.64
C ALA A 7 4.30 18.70 23.37
N THR A 8 4.82 19.83 22.88
CA THR A 8 4.34 20.48 21.66
C THR A 8 4.69 19.71 20.38
N VAL A 9 5.81 18.97 20.36
CA VAL A 9 6.14 18.07 19.25
C VAL A 9 5.18 16.88 19.19
N ASN A 10 4.89 16.24 20.32
CA ASN A 10 3.96 15.10 20.38
C ASN A 10 2.52 15.51 20.03
N GLU A 11 2.09 16.69 20.45
CA GLU A 11 0.77 17.24 20.14
C GLU A 11 0.63 17.58 18.64
N LYS A 12 1.67 18.15 18.02
CA LYS A 12 1.73 18.34 16.57
C LYS A 12 1.74 17.00 15.81
N ILE A 13 2.35 15.94 16.35
CA ILE A 13 2.35 14.60 15.71
C ILE A 13 0.94 14.01 15.75
N ALA A 14 0.28 14.08 16.91
CA ALA A 14 -1.10 13.62 17.07
C ALA A 14 -2.08 14.37 16.15
N ASN A 15 -1.97 15.70 16.04
CA ASN A 15 -2.82 16.51 15.17
C ASN A 15 -2.60 16.23 13.68
N ASN A 16 -1.37 15.91 13.26
CA ASN A 16 -1.08 15.53 11.88
C ASN A 16 -1.51 14.10 11.55
N LYS A 17 -1.43 13.17 12.51
CA LYS A 17 -2.03 11.83 12.37
C LYS A 17 -3.55 11.95 12.20
N LYS A 18 -4.19 12.82 12.96
CA LYS A 18 -5.62 13.14 12.82
C LYS A 18 -5.96 13.76 11.47
N ALA A 19 -5.14 14.68 10.96
CA ALA A 19 -5.35 15.29 9.64
C ALA A 19 -5.17 14.29 8.48
N LEU A 20 -4.16 13.42 8.54
CA LEU A 20 -4.00 12.31 7.59
C LEU A 20 -5.20 11.35 7.67
N TYR A 21 -5.62 10.98 8.88
CA TYR A 21 -6.76 10.09 9.10
C TYR A 21 -8.06 10.69 8.56
N GLU A 22 -8.32 11.98 8.79
CA GLU A 22 -9.47 12.71 8.25
C GLU A 22 -9.42 12.86 6.72
N PHE A 23 -8.24 13.14 6.15
CA PHE A 23 -8.05 13.20 4.70
C PHE A 23 -8.37 11.86 4.02
N PHE A 24 -7.96 10.74 4.61
CA PHE A 24 -8.29 9.40 4.10
C PHE A 24 -9.72 8.93 4.46
N ARG A 25 -10.33 9.46 5.52
CA ARG A 25 -11.73 9.16 5.93
C ARG A 25 -12.77 9.77 4.99
N ILE A 26 -12.51 10.97 4.47
CA ILE A 26 -13.41 11.69 3.55
C ILE A 26 -13.54 10.98 2.18
N ALA A 27 -12.65 10.02 1.88
CA ALA A 27 -12.70 9.19 0.67
C ALA A 27 -13.78 8.09 0.66
N ARG A 28 -14.65 7.99 1.68
CA ARG A 28 -15.79 7.05 1.65
C ARG A 28 -16.99 7.69 0.93
N PRO A 29 -17.58 7.05 -0.10
CA PRO A 29 -18.94 7.35 -0.47
C PRO A 29 -19.84 6.80 0.65
N GLN A 30 -20.34 7.67 1.52
CA GLN A 30 -21.46 7.31 2.38
C GLN A 30 -22.68 7.07 1.49
N GLY A 31 -23.39 5.97 1.74
CA GLY A 31 -24.43 5.41 0.88
C GLY A 31 -25.72 6.22 0.76
N ASP A 32 -25.63 7.46 0.29
CA ASP A 32 -26.80 8.29 -0.05
C ASP A 32 -27.03 8.32 -1.58
N PRO A 33 -28.22 7.92 -2.07
CA PRO A 33 -28.58 7.98 -3.49
C PRO A 33 -28.48 9.37 -4.13
N ALA A 34 -28.59 10.47 -3.35
CA ALA A 34 -28.50 11.85 -3.84
C ALA A 34 -27.05 12.29 -4.17
N ALA A 35 -26.03 11.59 -3.67
CA ALA A 35 -24.61 11.87 -3.94
C ALA A 35 -24.15 11.46 -5.36
N LYS A 36 -25.01 10.83 -6.18
CA LYS A 36 -24.62 10.27 -7.49
C LYS A 36 -24.31 11.32 -8.55
N GLN A 37 -25.01 12.45 -8.60
CA GLN A 37 -24.80 13.47 -9.67
C GLN A 37 -23.68 14.47 -9.37
N VAL A 38 -23.41 14.78 -8.10
CA VAL A 38 -22.31 15.70 -7.70
C VAL A 38 -20.93 15.02 -7.80
N SER A 39 -20.89 13.68 -7.84
CA SER A 39 -19.65 12.88 -7.85
C SER A 39 -18.84 12.92 -9.14
N ASN A 40 -19.44 13.25 -10.30
CA ASN A 40 -18.75 13.17 -11.59
C ASN A 40 -17.77 14.33 -11.83
N ARG A 41 -18.04 15.52 -11.28
CA ARG A 41 -17.12 16.66 -11.38
C ARG A 41 -16.08 16.63 -10.25
N SER A 42 -16.51 16.31 -9.01
CA SER A 42 -15.63 16.32 -7.84
C SER A 42 -14.58 15.20 -7.80
N LEU A 43 -14.83 14.03 -8.40
CA LEU A 43 -13.83 12.93 -8.45
C LEU A 43 -12.80 13.10 -9.56
N LEU A 44 -13.17 13.71 -10.69
CA LEU A 44 -12.22 14.10 -11.73
C LEU A 44 -11.35 15.27 -11.23
N ASP A 45 -11.96 16.22 -10.53
CA ASP A 45 -11.26 17.28 -9.81
C ASP A 45 -10.37 16.70 -8.70
N PHE A 46 -10.73 15.62 -8.00
CA PHE A 46 -9.87 14.95 -7.00
C PHE A 46 -8.66 14.21 -7.62
N ARG A 47 -8.83 13.57 -8.78
CA ARG A 47 -7.71 12.94 -9.53
C ARG A 47 -6.75 13.96 -10.13
N LEU A 48 -7.25 15.12 -10.54
CA LEU A 48 -6.42 16.24 -11.03
C LEU A 48 -5.79 17.02 -9.86
N ASN A 49 -6.52 17.20 -8.75
CA ASN A 49 -6.05 17.88 -7.55
C ASN A 49 -5.04 17.05 -6.78
N SER A 50 -5.06 15.73 -6.80
CA SER A 50 -4.01 14.93 -6.12
C SER A 50 -2.61 15.17 -6.70
N ASN A 51 -2.46 15.40 -8.01
CA ASN A 51 -1.16 15.76 -8.61
C ASN A 51 -0.72 17.22 -8.31
N LEU A 52 -1.67 18.15 -8.19
CA LEU A 52 -1.43 19.55 -7.80
C LEU A 52 -1.17 19.70 -6.29
N GLU A 53 -1.93 18.99 -5.46
CA GLU A 53 -1.79 18.94 -4.01
C GLU A 53 -0.53 18.19 -3.58
N ILE A 54 -0.12 17.11 -4.27
CA ILE A 54 1.19 16.47 -4.03
C ILE A 54 2.32 17.48 -4.31
N ARG A 55 2.25 18.25 -5.41
CA ARG A 55 3.22 19.30 -5.73
C ARG A 55 3.22 20.45 -4.71
N GLU A 56 2.06 20.96 -4.31
CA GLU A 56 1.95 21.99 -3.28
C GLU A 56 2.36 21.48 -1.89
N MET A 57 2.14 20.19 -1.57
CA MET A 57 2.52 19.58 -0.30
C MET A 57 4.02 19.31 -0.18
N TYR A 58 4.69 18.88 -1.26
CA TYR A 58 6.15 18.88 -1.31
C TYR A 58 6.71 20.30 -1.07
N GLY A 59 6.00 21.34 -1.52
CA GLY A 59 6.30 22.75 -1.22
C GLY A 59 6.05 23.14 0.25
N ARG A 60 4.89 22.79 0.83
CA ARG A 60 4.50 23.16 2.20
C ARG A 60 5.22 22.36 3.29
N LYS A 61 5.65 21.13 3.03
CA LYS A 61 6.38 20.32 4.02
C LYS A 61 7.79 20.82 4.30
N ASN A 62 8.49 21.38 3.30
CA ASN A 62 9.76 22.09 3.53
C ASN A 62 9.61 23.28 4.51
N ALA A 63 8.39 23.80 4.70
CA ALA A 63 8.11 24.92 5.62
C ALA A 63 7.60 24.50 7.01
N VAL A 64 7.05 23.29 7.21
CA VAL A 64 6.32 22.96 8.47
C VAL A 64 6.86 21.73 9.22
N ARG A 65 7.56 20.81 8.56
CA ARG A 65 8.28 19.72 9.22
C ARG A 65 9.40 19.26 8.33
N GLY A 66 10.65 19.40 8.79
CA GLY A 66 11.82 18.85 8.11
C GLY A 66 11.66 17.38 7.74
N THR A 67 11.12 17.11 6.55
CA THR A 67 11.54 15.99 5.71
C THR A 67 13.01 16.26 5.46
N LYS A 68 13.85 15.77 6.38
CA LYS A 68 15.29 15.90 6.27
C LYS A 68 15.64 15.21 4.97
N ARG A 69 16.17 15.96 3.99
CA ARG A 69 16.80 15.34 2.82
C ARG A 69 17.92 14.46 3.33
N LEU A 70 17.94 13.20 2.91
CA LEU A 70 18.89 12.21 3.44
C LEU A 70 20.16 12.07 2.58
N GLY A 71 20.29 12.88 1.52
CA GLY A 71 21.45 12.86 0.63
C GLY A 71 21.07 12.36 -0.76
N GLU A 72 21.92 11.52 -1.36
CA GLU A 72 21.59 10.81 -2.60
C GLU A 72 20.52 9.74 -2.35
N PRO A 73 19.69 9.39 -3.35
CA PRO A 73 18.77 8.25 -3.24
C PRO A 73 19.49 6.98 -2.78
N PRO A 74 18.93 6.23 -1.82
CA PRO A 74 19.50 4.93 -1.47
C PRO A 74 19.43 4.00 -2.68
N SER A 75 20.48 3.19 -2.86
CA SER A 75 20.43 2.09 -3.81
C SER A 75 19.43 1.04 -3.35
N THR A 76 18.64 0.50 -4.27
CA THR A 76 17.73 -0.61 -3.98
C THR A 76 18.51 -1.83 -3.50
N GLN A 77 18.11 -2.37 -2.35
CA GLN A 77 18.71 -3.59 -1.79
C GLN A 77 17.72 -4.74 -1.88
N VAL A 78 18.10 -5.86 -2.49
CA VAL A 78 17.30 -7.08 -2.46
C VAL A 78 17.74 -7.91 -1.27
N ARG A 79 16.80 -8.26 -0.39
CA ARG A 79 17.09 -9.05 0.81
C ARG A 79 16.23 -10.30 0.86
N PRO A 80 16.81 -11.48 1.15
CA PRO A 80 16.04 -12.69 1.35
C PRO A 80 15.19 -12.56 2.61
N GLY A 81 13.92 -12.98 2.53
CA GLY A 81 12.98 -13.01 3.65
C GLY A 81 11.62 -12.41 3.36
N GLY A 82 10.67 -12.65 4.28
CA GLY A 82 9.37 -12.01 4.25
C GLY A 82 9.40 -10.59 4.84
N VAL A 83 8.47 -9.74 4.41
CA VAL A 83 8.35 -8.37 4.92
C VAL A 83 8.18 -8.28 6.46
N ALA A 84 7.56 -9.28 7.09
CA ALA A 84 7.38 -9.31 8.54
C ALA A 84 8.71 -9.56 9.27
N ASP A 85 9.48 -10.55 8.81
CA ASP A 85 10.74 -10.93 9.44
C ASP A 85 11.82 -9.85 9.22
N LEU A 86 11.89 -9.29 8.01
CA LEU A 86 12.77 -8.16 7.72
C LEU A 86 12.38 -6.91 8.51
N GLY A 87 11.08 -6.65 8.71
CA GLY A 87 10.60 -5.54 9.54
C GLY A 87 11.06 -5.68 10.99
N ALA A 88 10.91 -6.88 11.57
CA ALA A 88 11.40 -7.18 12.90
C ALA A 88 12.92 -7.00 12.99
N GLU A 89 13.68 -7.49 12.01
CA GLU A 89 15.14 -7.38 11.99
C GLU A 89 15.63 -5.92 11.95
N ILE A 90 15.06 -5.09 11.07
CA ILE A 90 15.41 -3.66 10.95
C ILE A 90 15.22 -2.96 12.29
N LEU A 91 14.10 -3.21 12.97
CA LEU A 91 13.77 -2.53 14.23
C LEU A 91 14.50 -3.13 15.43
N SER A 92 14.96 -4.38 15.35
CA SER A 92 15.81 -5.00 16.37
C SER A 92 17.22 -4.40 16.39
N ASN A 93 17.73 -4.02 15.21
CA ASN A 93 19.11 -3.56 15.03
C ASN A 93 19.26 -2.03 15.05
N ARG A 94 18.16 -1.28 15.27
CA ARG A 94 18.14 0.18 15.13
C ARG A 94 17.38 0.84 16.27
N ASN A 95 17.61 2.13 16.46
CA ASN A 95 16.86 2.93 17.43
C ASN A 95 15.39 3.07 16.98
N PRO A 96 14.41 2.54 17.72
CA PRO A 96 12.99 2.62 17.33
C PRO A 96 12.45 4.04 17.27
N LYS A 97 13.15 5.03 17.85
CA LYS A 97 12.76 6.45 17.79
C LYS A 97 13.15 7.14 16.48
N THR A 98 14.06 6.57 15.70
CA THR A 98 14.54 7.16 14.44
C THR A 98 14.03 6.42 13.21
N VAL A 99 13.58 5.17 13.38
CA VAL A 99 13.00 4.38 12.29
C VAL A 99 11.50 4.61 12.22
N ASN A 100 11.03 5.09 11.07
CA ASN A 100 9.64 5.01 10.69
C ASN A 100 9.48 4.03 9.52
N LEU A 101 8.93 2.86 9.81
CA LEU A 101 8.86 1.73 8.88
C LEU A 101 7.55 1.75 8.07
N GLY A 102 7.69 1.75 6.75
CA GLY A 102 6.58 1.54 5.82
C GLY A 102 6.75 0.21 5.10
N ILE A 103 5.70 -0.61 5.09
CA ILE A 103 5.67 -1.89 4.36
C ILE A 103 4.72 -1.75 3.19
N MET A 104 5.25 -1.88 1.97
CA MET A 104 4.45 -2.00 0.77
C MET A 104 3.88 -3.41 0.69
N VAL A 105 2.56 -3.50 0.63
CA VAL A 105 1.81 -4.75 0.53
C VAL A 105 1.41 -4.96 -0.92
N ALA A 106 1.76 -6.11 -1.49
CA ALA A 106 1.34 -6.50 -2.83
C ALA A 106 -0.15 -6.89 -2.80
N GLY A 107 -1.01 -5.88 -2.73
CA GLY A 107 -2.44 -6.05 -2.51
C GLY A 107 -3.16 -6.67 -3.71
N ASN A 108 -4.17 -7.47 -3.43
CA ASN A 108 -5.04 -8.07 -4.43
C ASN A 108 -6.01 -7.02 -4.98
N SER A 109 -5.93 -6.75 -6.27
CA SER A 109 -6.73 -5.71 -6.95
C SER A 109 -8.21 -6.03 -7.02
N GLY A 110 -8.62 -7.29 -6.81
CA GLY A 110 -10.01 -7.71 -6.91
C GLY A 110 -10.70 -7.97 -5.56
N LEU A 111 -9.95 -8.29 -4.50
CA LEU A 111 -10.48 -8.56 -3.17
C LEU A 111 -9.45 -8.16 -2.10
N PRO A 112 -9.69 -7.09 -1.31
CA PRO A 112 -8.83 -6.71 -0.20
C PRO A 112 -8.59 -7.86 0.77
N GLY A 113 -7.32 -8.08 1.12
CA GLY A 113 -6.85 -9.18 1.97
C GLY A 113 -7.09 -10.58 1.41
N GLY A 114 -7.41 -10.72 0.11
CA GLY A 114 -7.45 -12.00 -0.60
C GLY A 114 -8.24 -13.06 0.15
N ASP A 115 -7.58 -14.18 0.48
CA ASP A 115 -8.20 -15.35 1.12
C ASP A 115 -8.56 -15.13 2.60
N LEU A 116 -8.09 -14.04 3.25
CA LEU A 116 -8.55 -13.67 4.60
C LEU A 116 -9.99 -13.18 4.63
N ALA A 117 -10.44 -12.62 3.51
CA ALA A 117 -11.75 -12.02 3.40
C ALA A 117 -12.75 -13.08 2.94
N ASN A 118 -13.90 -13.17 3.62
CA ASN A 118 -15.09 -13.55 2.88
C ASN A 118 -15.53 -12.34 2.06
N ARG A 119 -15.75 -12.50 0.75
CA ARG A 119 -16.07 -11.39 -0.17
C ARG A 119 -17.19 -10.47 0.32
N ASP A 120 -18.14 -11.02 1.07
CA ASP A 120 -19.34 -10.36 1.57
C ASP A 120 -19.45 -10.44 3.12
N GLY A 121 -18.39 -10.80 3.84
CA GLY A 121 -18.46 -11.14 5.28
C GLY A 121 -17.22 -10.77 6.11
N PRO A 122 -17.26 -11.03 7.43
CA PRO A 122 -16.11 -10.81 8.31
C PRO A 122 -14.92 -11.69 7.91
N ILE A 123 -13.76 -11.40 8.52
CA ILE A 123 -12.55 -12.23 8.46
C ILE A 123 -12.94 -13.70 8.74
N THR A 124 -12.51 -14.63 7.90
CA THR A 124 -12.89 -16.06 7.99
C THR A 124 -12.04 -16.82 9.00
N ALA A 125 -10.76 -16.46 9.12
CA ALA A 125 -9.84 -16.75 10.22
C ALA A 125 -8.49 -16.09 9.88
N ALA A 126 -7.90 -15.33 10.80
CA ALA A 126 -6.52 -14.89 10.63
C ALA A 126 -5.60 -16.07 10.96
N ASP A 127 -4.89 -16.60 9.96
CA ASP A 127 -3.89 -17.65 10.16
C ASP A 127 -2.48 -17.14 9.81
N LYS A 128 -1.51 -17.34 10.70
CA LYS A 128 -0.10 -17.02 10.43
C LYS A 128 0.51 -17.82 9.26
N ASN A 129 -0.14 -18.92 8.85
CA ASN A 129 0.34 -19.83 7.81
C ASN A 129 -0.05 -19.43 6.38
N HIS A 130 -0.66 -18.26 6.17
CA HIS A 130 -0.93 -17.79 4.81
C HIS A 130 0.36 -17.73 3.95
N LYS A 131 0.22 -18.21 2.72
CA LYS A 131 1.31 -18.26 1.73
C LYS A 131 1.49 -16.91 1.03
N GLY A 132 0.39 -16.21 0.74
CA GLY A 132 0.41 -14.88 0.14
C GLY A 132 1.02 -13.84 1.07
N GLN A 133 1.66 -12.81 0.50
CA GLN A 133 2.31 -11.75 1.28
C GLN A 133 1.28 -10.85 1.97
N GLU A 134 0.21 -10.48 1.26
CA GLU A 134 -0.88 -9.65 1.78
C GLU A 134 -1.59 -10.35 2.95
N GLU A 135 -2.05 -11.57 2.75
CA GLU A 135 -2.76 -12.33 3.76
C GLU A 135 -1.87 -12.56 4.99
N SER A 136 -0.59 -12.89 4.77
CA SER A 136 0.35 -13.11 5.86
C SER A 136 0.60 -11.86 6.71
N ILE A 137 0.74 -10.68 6.10
CA ILE A 137 1.04 -9.44 6.85
C ILE A 137 -0.21 -8.86 7.51
N VAL A 138 -1.38 -9.00 6.89
CA VAL A 138 -2.65 -8.56 7.48
C VAL A 138 -3.05 -9.46 8.65
N ALA A 139 -2.95 -10.78 8.50
CA ALA A 139 -3.16 -11.71 9.61
C ALA A 139 -2.23 -11.39 10.79
N ASN A 140 -0.96 -11.10 10.50
CA ASN A 140 0.01 -10.70 11.52
C ASN A 140 -0.42 -9.43 12.25
N ALA A 141 -0.82 -8.37 11.54
CA ALA A 141 -1.28 -7.12 12.15
C ALA A 141 -2.51 -7.33 13.06
N ILE A 142 -3.45 -8.14 12.60
CA ILE A 142 -4.69 -8.46 13.31
C ILE A 142 -4.40 -9.29 14.57
N LEU A 143 -3.71 -10.42 14.42
CA LEU A 143 -3.40 -11.35 15.53
C LEU A 143 -2.48 -10.71 16.57
N THR A 144 -1.47 -9.96 16.14
CA THR A 144 -0.51 -9.32 17.05
C THR A 144 -1.20 -8.30 17.96
N LYS A 145 -2.14 -7.53 17.40
CA LYS A 145 -2.82 -6.46 18.13
C LYS A 145 -3.99 -6.96 18.96
N TYR A 146 -4.82 -7.82 18.38
CA TYR A 146 -6.13 -8.18 18.92
C TYR A 146 -6.19 -9.62 19.48
N GLY A 147 -5.14 -10.43 19.33
CA GLY A 147 -5.14 -11.81 19.78
C GLY A 147 -6.30 -12.59 19.16
N ASP A 148 -7.07 -13.30 19.97
CA ASP A 148 -8.24 -14.09 19.55
C ASP A 148 -9.57 -13.32 19.67
N ASP A 149 -9.55 -11.99 19.88
CA ASP A 149 -10.79 -11.19 19.97
C ASP A 149 -11.42 -10.94 18.58
N GLU A 150 -12.23 -11.89 18.13
CA GLU A 150 -12.90 -11.85 16.82
C GLU A 150 -13.71 -10.56 16.57
N LYS A 151 -14.24 -9.93 17.63
CA LYS A 151 -15.03 -8.71 17.50
C LYS A 151 -14.12 -7.53 17.15
N GLU A 152 -13.05 -7.33 17.91
CA GLU A 152 -12.08 -6.25 17.62
C GLU A 152 -11.37 -6.49 16.27
N GLN A 153 -11.05 -7.75 15.94
CA GLN A 153 -10.53 -8.10 14.62
C GLN A 153 -11.49 -7.71 13.49
N SER A 154 -12.79 -8.03 13.63
CA SER A 154 -13.80 -7.68 12.63
C SER A 154 -14.03 -6.17 12.52
N GLU A 155 -13.99 -5.44 13.63
CA GLU A 155 -14.14 -3.98 13.65
C GLU A 155 -12.95 -3.30 12.96
N PHE A 156 -11.72 -3.72 13.29
CA PHE A 156 -10.53 -3.25 12.60
C PHE A 156 -10.60 -3.50 11.10
N TRP A 157 -10.97 -4.73 10.69
CA TRP A 157 -11.10 -5.10 9.29
C TRP A 157 -12.07 -4.19 8.55
N LYS A 158 -13.31 -4.04 9.05
CA LYS A 158 -14.35 -3.20 8.45
C LYS A 158 -13.96 -1.73 8.38
N ALA A 159 -13.18 -1.25 9.35
CA ALA A 159 -12.76 0.14 9.41
C ALA A 159 -11.62 0.48 8.44
N THR A 160 -10.79 -0.51 8.07
CA THR A 160 -9.50 -0.27 7.41
C THR A 160 -9.34 -0.93 6.04
N ILE A 161 -9.65 -2.23 5.91
CA ILE A 161 -9.33 -3.05 4.73
C ILE A 161 -10.60 -3.46 3.98
N GLY A 162 -11.62 -3.90 4.72
CA GLY A 162 -12.87 -4.39 4.17
C GLY A 162 -13.57 -3.35 3.29
N GLY A 163 -13.66 -3.62 1.99
CA GLY A 163 -14.31 -2.74 1.03
C GLY A 163 -13.57 -1.43 0.75
N ALA A 164 -12.30 -1.27 1.17
CA ALA A 164 -11.51 -0.09 0.86
C ALA A 164 -11.09 -0.05 -0.62
N TRP A 165 -10.92 -1.21 -1.26
CA TRP A 165 -10.72 -1.37 -2.70
C TRP A 165 -11.34 -2.68 -3.20
N GLY A 166 -11.10 -3.01 -4.47
CA GLY A 166 -11.49 -4.31 -5.04
C GLY A 166 -12.67 -4.22 -5.99
N LEU A 167 -13.22 -5.36 -6.37
CA LEU A 167 -14.36 -5.44 -7.27
C LEU A 167 -15.63 -4.93 -6.58
N SER A 168 -16.42 -4.12 -7.29
CA SER A 168 -17.74 -3.71 -6.84
C SER A 168 -18.62 -4.97 -6.77
N GLY A 169 -18.98 -5.40 -5.57
CA GLY A 169 -19.74 -6.62 -5.33
C GLY A 169 -21.11 -6.56 -6.00
N GLN A 170 -21.23 -7.15 -7.20
CA GLN A 170 -22.51 -7.34 -7.88
C GLN A 170 -23.02 -8.78 -7.66
N PRO A 171 -24.35 -8.98 -7.52
CA PRO A 171 -24.95 -10.26 -7.14
C PRO A 171 -24.58 -11.43 -8.07
N ASN A 172 -24.33 -11.16 -9.35
CA ASN A 172 -24.00 -12.16 -10.37
C ASN A 172 -22.51 -12.56 -10.43
N LYS A 173 -21.63 -11.99 -9.58
CA LYS A 173 -20.20 -12.32 -9.47
C LYS A 173 -19.37 -12.21 -10.78
N THR A 174 -19.86 -11.51 -11.80
CA THR A 174 -19.19 -11.35 -13.10
C THR A 174 -18.72 -9.92 -13.39
N SER A 175 -19.19 -8.92 -12.64
CA SER A 175 -18.78 -7.52 -12.83
C SER A 175 -17.26 -7.36 -12.79
N ARG A 176 -16.70 -6.56 -13.70
CA ARG A 176 -15.27 -6.23 -13.74
C ARG A 176 -14.97 -4.84 -13.18
N ALA A 177 -16.02 -4.08 -12.88
CA ALA A 177 -15.90 -2.76 -12.31
C ALA A 177 -15.43 -2.85 -10.85
N THR A 178 -14.43 -2.04 -10.51
CA THR A 178 -13.93 -1.91 -9.15
C THR A 178 -14.75 -0.91 -8.35
N LEU A 179 -14.55 -0.85 -7.03
CA LEU A 179 -15.09 0.21 -6.17
C LEU A 179 -14.59 1.59 -6.60
N GLN A 180 -13.40 1.64 -7.22
CA GLN A 180 -12.84 2.83 -7.87
C GLN A 180 -13.46 3.13 -9.24
N ARG A 181 -14.46 2.36 -9.67
CA ARG A 181 -15.16 2.46 -10.96
C ARG A 181 -14.24 2.33 -12.18
N VAL A 182 -13.16 1.58 -12.03
CA VAL A 182 -12.25 1.21 -13.11
C VAL A 182 -12.59 -0.21 -13.57
N ASP A 183 -12.69 -0.43 -14.88
CA ASP A 183 -12.68 -1.76 -15.46
C ASP A 183 -11.22 -2.14 -15.76
N PHE A 184 -10.55 -2.79 -14.82
CA PHE A 184 -9.14 -3.17 -14.99
C PHE A 184 -8.92 -4.13 -16.16
N VAL A 185 -9.94 -4.86 -16.62
CA VAL A 185 -9.78 -5.78 -17.76
C VAL A 185 -9.56 -5.01 -19.06
N LYS A 186 -10.21 -3.86 -19.20
CA LYS A 186 -10.22 -3.03 -20.42
C LYS A 186 -9.45 -1.71 -20.29
N SER A 187 -8.93 -1.39 -19.11
CA SER A 187 -8.18 -0.16 -18.90
C SER A 187 -6.94 -0.12 -19.80
N GLU A 188 -6.80 0.96 -20.54
CA GLU A 188 -5.64 1.24 -21.40
C GLU A 188 -4.78 2.39 -20.86
N ASP A 189 -5.24 3.07 -19.81
CA ASP A 189 -4.53 4.15 -19.13
C ASP A 189 -3.80 3.59 -17.91
N VAL A 190 -2.47 3.68 -17.92
CA VAL A 190 -1.63 3.25 -16.79
C VAL A 190 -1.98 3.98 -15.49
N ASN A 191 -2.56 5.18 -15.58
CA ASN A 191 -2.97 5.99 -14.42
C ASN A 191 -4.22 5.45 -13.72
N ASP A 192 -4.96 4.53 -14.31
CA ASP A 192 -6.06 3.84 -13.60
C ASP A 192 -5.55 2.97 -12.45
N TYR A 193 -4.27 2.60 -12.48
CA TYR A 193 -3.59 1.92 -11.37
C TYR A 193 -3.00 2.91 -10.36
N ASN A 194 -3.19 4.22 -10.50
CA ASN A 194 -2.70 5.18 -9.52
C ASN A 194 -3.46 5.06 -8.19
N GLY A 195 -2.73 5.10 -7.06
CA GLY A 195 -3.28 5.17 -5.73
C GLY A 195 -2.71 4.11 -4.79
N CYS A 196 -2.85 4.36 -3.49
CA CYS A 196 -2.39 3.49 -2.42
C CYS A 196 -3.36 3.59 -1.25
N ASN A 197 -3.75 2.46 -0.67
CA ASN A 197 -4.49 2.45 0.60
C ASN A 197 -3.52 2.32 1.76
N ILE A 198 -3.77 3.00 2.87
CA ILE A 198 -2.85 3.05 4.00
C ILE A 198 -3.56 2.55 5.25
N VAL A 199 -2.91 1.65 5.97
CA VAL A 199 -3.32 1.25 7.32
C VAL A 199 -2.18 1.63 8.27
N PRO A 200 -2.32 2.76 8.98
CA PRO A 200 -1.24 3.30 9.80
C PRO A 200 -1.10 2.57 11.13
N ASP A 201 0.07 2.70 11.77
CA ASP A 201 0.30 2.32 13.17
C ASP A 201 -0.09 0.86 13.50
N CYS A 202 0.24 -0.06 12.59
CA CYS A 202 0.06 -1.49 12.80
C CYS A 202 1.13 -2.02 13.76
N GLN A 203 0.73 -2.87 14.71
CA GLN A 203 1.65 -3.67 15.51
C GLN A 203 1.87 -5.01 14.81
N LEU A 204 3.13 -5.38 14.65
CA LEU A 204 3.56 -6.59 13.96
C LEU A 204 4.58 -7.35 14.81
N GLU A 205 4.70 -8.65 14.54
CA GLU A 205 5.74 -9.54 15.08
C GLU A 205 6.44 -10.26 13.92
N GLY A 206 7.59 -10.90 14.16
CA GLY A 206 8.17 -11.83 13.17
C GLY A 206 7.16 -12.93 12.81
N LYS A 207 7.17 -13.43 11.57
CA LYS A 207 6.08 -14.29 11.04
C LYS A 207 5.81 -15.52 11.91
N ALA A 208 6.88 -16.18 12.39
CA ALA A 208 6.78 -17.38 13.23
C ALA A 208 6.06 -17.11 14.56
N HIS A 209 6.15 -15.86 15.06
CA HIS A 209 5.71 -15.44 16.37
C HIS A 209 4.36 -14.74 16.37
N ALA A 210 3.78 -14.38 15.22
CA ALA A 210 2.51 -13.66 15.14
C ALA A 210 1.42 -14.24 16.05
N GLY A 211 0.94 -13.43 17.01
CA GLY A 211 -0.08 -13.80 17.99
C GLY A 211 0.46 -14.44 19.28
N HIS A 212 1.76 -14.65 19.42
CA HIS A 212 2.40 -15.31 20.56
C HIS A 212 3.07 -14.33 21.54
N ARG A 213 2.76 -13.03 21.44
CA ARG A 213 3.34 -11.95 22.28
C ARG A 213 4.86 -11.86 22.15
N GLY A 214 5.38 -12.07 20.95
CA GLY A 214 6.81 -11.91 20.64
C GLY A 214 7.27 -10.46 20.69
N ALA A 215 8.51 -10.21 20.24
CA ALA A 215 9.01 -8.85 20.10
C ALA A 215 8.16 -8.10 19.05
N ARG A 216 7.40 -7.11 19.51
CA ARG A 216 6.50 -6.30 18.69
C ARG A 216 7.22 -5.10 18.11
N TYR A 217 6.81 -4.72 16.92
CA TYR A 217 7.29 -3.53 16.26
C TYR A 217 6.16 -2.80 15.52
N ASN A 218 6.32 -1.50 15.32
CA ASN A 218 5.31 -0.69 14.63
C ASN A 218 5.68 -0.50 13.16
N ALA A 219 4.70 -0.58 12.28
CA ALA A 219 4.84 -0.21 10.88
C ALA A 219 3.54 0.37 10.31
N HIS A 220 3.66 1.13 9.22
CA HIS A 220 2.54 1.52 8.39
C HIS A 220 2.43 0.56 7.20
N LEU A 221 1.24 0.04 6.90
CA LEU A 221 1.00 -0.82 5.75
C LEU A 221 0.47 0.02 4.57
N PHE A 222 1.10 -0.12 3.41
CA PHE A 222 0.77 0.59 2.17
C PHE A 222 0.34 -0.42 1.11
N PHE A 223 -0.96 -0.56 0.89
CA PHE A 223 -1.53 -1.53 -0.04
C PHE A 223 -1.43 -1.04 -1.47
N ALA A 224 -0.56 -1.71 -2.22
CA ALA A 224 -0.25 -1.45 -3.59
C ALA A 224 -0.93 -2.48 -4.51
N ASN A 225 -2.22 -2.28 -4.78
CA ASN A 225 -3.01 -3.12 -5.66
C ASN A 225 -2.69 -2.86 -7.15
N SER A 226 -1.72 -3.60 -7.68
CA SER A 226 -1.10 -3.37 -8.98
C SER A 226 -1.81 -4.09 -10.15
N VAL A 227 -1.31 -3.89 -11.36
CA VAL A 227 -1.80 -4.53 -12.59
C VAL A 227 -1.73 -6.05 -12.50
N ASN A 228 -2.69 -6.72 -13.13
CA ASN A 228 -2.74 -8.16 -13.22
C ASN A 228 -2.74 -8.59 -14.69
N ALA A 229 -1.73 -9.37 -15.08
CA ALA A 229 -1.55 -9.97 -16.40
C ALA A 229 -1.80 -11.49 -16.39
N SER A 230 -2.53 -11.99 -15.39
CA SER A 230 -2.77 -13.41 -15.17
C SER A 230 -4.26 -13.72 -15.06
N LYS A 231 -4.68 -14.83 -15.68
CA LYS A 231 -6.05 -15.34 -15.56
C LYS A 231 -6.15 -16.33 -14.40
N GLY A 232 -7.24 -16.24 -13.64
CA GLY A 232 -7.58 -17.21 -12.62
C GLY A 232 -8.14 -18.51 -13.18
N ARG A 233 -8.50 -19.43 -12.27
CA ARG A 233 -9.01 -20.76 -12.62
C ARG A 233 -10.37 -20.75 -13.34
N ASN A 234 -11.20 -19.73 -13.09
CA ASN A 234 -12.54 -19.60 -13.65
C ASN A 234 -12.96 -18.13 -13.79
N ALA A 235 -14.10 -17.89 -14.45
CA ALA A 235 -14.61 -16.54 -14.74
C ALA A 235 -15.00 -15.72 -13.48
N GLN A 236 -15.27 -16.37 -12.35
CA GLN A 236 -15.67 -15.70 -11.10
C GLN A 236 -14.48 -15.27 -10.25
N SER A 237 -13.30 -15.85 -10.48
CA SER A 237 -12.06 -15.51 -9.78
C SER A 237 -11.74 -14.02 -9.92
N THR A 238 -11.34 -13.41 -8.81
CA THR A 238 -10.86 -12.02 -8.73
C THR A 238 -9.65 -11.80 -9.64
N LEU A 239 -8.80 -12.81 -9.79
CA LEU A 239 -7.67 -12.80 -10.71
C LEU A 239 -8.17 -12.71 -12.17
N THR A 240 -9.13 -13.53 -12.58
CA THR A 240 -9.70 -13.43 -13.94
C THR A 240 -10.39 -12.09 -14.17
N ARG A 241 -11.12 -11.58 -13.18
CA ARG A 241 -11.91 -10.34 -13.28
C ARG A 241 -11.08 -9.06 -13.17
N THR A 242 -9.79 -9.17 -12.86
CA THR A 242 -8.84 -8.05 -12.88
C THR A 242 -7.73 -8.24 -13.91
N CYS A 243 -7.73 -9.36 -14.65
CA CYS A 243 -6.74 -9.64 -15.69
C CYS A 243 -6.90 -8.65 -16.84
N ASN A 244 -5.91 -7.79 -17.04
CA ASN A 244 -5.88 -6.81 -18.12
C ASN A 244 -5.32 -7.43 -19.40
N GLU A 245 -6.11 -7.43 -20.49
CA GLU A 245 -5.74 -8.10 -21.74
C GLU A 245 -4.55 -7.42 -22.43
N LYS A 246 -4.43 -6.10 -22.33
CA LYS A 246 -3.27 -5.37 -22.85
C LYS A 246 -2.01 -5.76 -22.09
N ALA A 247 -2.06 -5.75 -20.76
CA ALA A 247 -0.94 -6.12 -19.91
C ALA A 247 -0.47 -7.57 -20.09
N VAL A 248 -1.37 -8.50 -20.46
CA VAL A 248 -0.99 -9.87 -20.85
C VAL A 248 -0.07 -9.86 -22.07
N ASN A 249 -0.34 -9.01 -23.06
CA ASN A 249 0.31 -9.04 -24.37
C ASN A 249 1.41 -7.98 -24.54
N ASP A 250 1.46 -6.98 -23.66
CA ASP A 250 2.36 -5.83 -23.73
C ASP A 250 3.09 -5.66 -22.40
N TYR A 251 4.36 -6.08 -22.39
CA TYR A 251 5.21 -5.98 -21.21
C TYR A 251 5.51 -4.54 -20.81
N ASP A 252 5.64 -3.62 -21.78
CA ASP A 252 5.93 -2.22 -21.47
C ASP A 252 4.73 -1.54 -20.81
N PHE A 253 3.51 -1.82 -21.28
CA PHE A 253 2.30 -1.38 -20.58
C PHE A 253 2.22 -1.97 -19.17
N PHE A 254 2.48 -3.27 -19.01
CA PHE A 254 2.51 -3.92 -17.70
C PHE A 254 3.55 -3.28 -16.75
N LYS A 255 4.76 -3.03 -17.25
CA LYS A 255 5.85 -2.36 -16.53
C LYS A 255 5.48 -0.95 -16.11
N GLU A 256 4.90 -0.15 -16.99
CA GLU A 256 4.52 1.23 -16.68
C GLU A 256 3.37 1.30 -15.66
N CYS A 257 2.41 0.37 -15.68
CA CYS A 257 1.42 0.24 -14.61
C CYS A 257 2.06 -0.04 -13.24
N ILE A 258 3.09 -0.90 -13.19
CA ILE A 258 3.86 -1.16 -11.96
C ILE A 258 4.56 0.12 -11.50
N LYS A 259 5.19 0.87 -12.41
CA LYS A 259 5.84 2.15 -12.06
C LYS A 259 4.85 3.15 -11.49
N VAL A 260 3.68 3.35 -12.11
CA VAL A 260 2.62 4.23 -11.57
C VAL A 260 2.24 3.82 -10.15
N LYS A 261 2.12 2.51 -9.90
CA LYS A 261 1.81 2.01 -8.55
C LYS A 261 2.94 2.27 -7.56
N LEU A 262 4.19 2.03 -7.97
CA LEU A 262 5.37 2.32 -7.14
C LEU A 262 5.45 3.82 -6.80
N ARG A 263 5.26 4.71 -7.79
CA ARG A 263 5.25 6.17 -7.59
C ARG A 263 4.27 6.56 -6.51
N SER A 264 3.00 6.17 -6.67
CA SER A 264 1.94 6.55 -5.73
C SER A 264 2.11 5.95 -4.34
N SER A 265 2.63 4.73 -4.24
CA SER A 265 2.88 4.08 -2.95
C SER A 265 4.09 4.68 -2.22
N LEU A 266 5.17 4.98 -2.94
CA LEU A 266 6.35 5.65 -2.38
C LEU A 266 6.06 7.11 -2.01
N ASP A 267 5.27 7.82 -2.83
CA ASP A 267 4.77 9.15 -2.47
C ASP A 267 3.96 9.12 -1.19
N ALA A 268 3.04 8.16 -1.05
CA ALA A 268 2.28 7.98 0.18
C ALA A 268 3.19 7.69 1.38
N MET A 269 4.24 6.88 1.22
CA MET A 269 5.23 6.60 2.26
C MET A 269 6.01 7.85 2.67
N ALA A 270 6.57 8.59 1.71
CA ALA A 270 7.28 9.84 1.96
C ALA A 270 6.36 10.88 2.63
N LEU A 271 5.09 10.95 2.19
CA LEU A 271 4.07 11.80 2.81
C LEU A 271 3.68 11.32 4.22
N GLY A 272 3.75 10.02 4.50
CA GLY A 272 3.62 9.44 5.83
C GLY A 272 4.83 9.67 6.74
N GLY A 273 5.93 10.23 6.20
CA GLY A 273 7.19 10.41 6.93
C GLY A 273 7.93 9.09 7.18
N VAL A 274 7.67 8.07 6.36
CA VAL A 274 8.40 6.80 6.37
C VAL A 274 9.85 7.08 6.00
N THR A 275 10.78 6.59 6.82
CA THR A 275 12.22 6.69 6.56
C THR A 275 12.79 5.38 6.01
N HIS A 276 12.17 4.24 6.33
CA HIS A 276 12.60 2.93 5.87
C HIS A 276 11.46 2.24 5.13
N ALA A 277 11.63 1.98 3.83
CA ALA A 277 10.62 1.35 2.99
C ALA A 277 10.97 -0.12 2.73
N LEU A 278 10.09 -1.03 3.17
CA LEU A 278 10.10 -2.43 2.78
C LEU A 278 9.14 -2.64 1.61
N VAL A 279 9.67 -2.93 0.44
CA VAL A 279 8.92 -3.03 -0.82
C VAL A 279 8.71 -4.50 -1.18
N ALA A 280 7.45 -4.92 -1.28
CA ALA A 280 7.11 -6.21 -1.88
C ALA A 280 7.25 -6.15 -3.41
N LYS A 281 7.64 -7.27 -4.04
CA LYS A 281 7.70 -7.41 -5.49
C LYS A 281 6.29 -7.35 -6.12
N LEU A 282 5.83 -6.14 -6.45
CA LEU A 282 4.49 -5.88 -7.00
C LEU A 282 4.30 -6.60 -8.34
N SER A 283 3.19 -7.33 -8.46
CA SER A 283 2.83 -8.08 -9.66
C SER A 283 3.92 -9.03 -10.19
N CYS A 284 4.87 -9.45 -9.36
CA CYS A 284 5.92 -10.40 -9.75
C CYS A 284 5.56 -11.86 -9.43
N GLY A 285 4.48 -12.08 -8.68
CA GLY A 285 3.96 -13.39 -8.32
C GLY A 285 2.85 -13.87 -9.25
N ILE A 286 1.70 -14.24 -8.66
CA ILE A 286 0.56 -14.80 -9.40
C ILE A 286 -0.05 -13.83 -10.43
N ASN A 287 0.10 -12.52 -10.23
CA ASN A 287 -0.40 -11.48 -11.14
C ASN A 287 0.48 -11.25 -12.37
N ALA A 288 1.69 -11.83 -12.42
CA ALA A 288 2.64 -11.56 -13.50
C ALA A 288 2.27 -12.23 -14.83
N GLY A 289 1.51 -13.33 -14.77
CA GLY A 289 1.15 -14.13 -15.94
C GLY A 289 2.38 -14.50 -16.79
N PRO A 290 2.38 -14.22 -18.11
CA PRO A 290 3.49 -14.55 -19.00
C PRO A 290 4.78 -13.79 -18.68
N HIS A 291 4.69 -12.66 -17.98
CA HIS A 291 5.83 -11.77 -17.71
C HIS A 291 6.63 -12.15 -16.46
N LYS A 292 6.27 -13.24 -15.76
CA LYS A 292 6.84 -13.60 -14.46
C LYS A 292 8.37 -13.63 -14.44
N ALA A 293 9.01 -14.26 -15.42
CA ALA A 293 10.46 -14.33 -15.47
C ALA A 293 11.10 -12.94 -15.69
N GLN A 294 10.57 -12.20 -16.67
CA GLN A 294 11.09 -10.89 -17.05
C GLN A 294 10.92 -9.86 -15.92
N ILE A 295 9.72 -9.76 -15.33
CA ILE A 295 9.48 -8.76 -14.28
C ILE A 295 10.31 -9.02 -13.02
N ASN A 296 10.55 -10.28 -12.64
CA ASN A 296 11.40 -10.57 -11.48
C ASN A 296 12.86 -10.18 -11.72
N LYS A 297 13.35 -10.24 -12.96
CA LYS A 297 14.67 -9.76 -13.34
C LYS A 297 14.75 -8.23 -13.30
N ASP A 298 13.71 -7.56 -13.79
CA ASP A 298 13.72 -6.11 -13.97
C ASP A 298 13.29 -5.31 -12.73
N PHE A 299 12.58 -5.93 -11.78
CA PHE A 299 11.89 -5.21 -10.69
C PHE A 299 12.80 -4.27 -9.88
N ALA A 300 14.03 -4.70 -9.56
CA ALA A 300 14.96 -3.86 -8.81
C ALA A 300 15.38 -2.61 -9.61
N GLY A 301 15.65 -2.77 -10.91
CA GLY A 301 15.93 -1.66 -11.82
C GLY A 301 14.73 -0.72 -11.94
N ILE A 302 13.53 -1.27 -12.10
CA ILE A 302 12.28 -0.49 -12.17
C ILE A 302 12.07 0.34 -10.90
N LEU A 303 12.29 -0.26 -9.71
CA LEU A 303 12.18 0.46 -8.45
C LEU A 303 13.23 1.59 -8.36
N GLN A 304 14.47 1.32 -8.76
CA GLN A 304 15.53 2.32 -8.77
C GLN A 304 15.22 3.48 -9.71
N GLU A 305 14.69 3.19 -10.92
CA GLU A 305 14.22 4.22 -11.86
C GLU A 305 13.19 5.13 -11.18
N VAL A 306 12.19 4.57 -10.51
CA VAL A 306 11.14 5.35 -9.81
C VAL A 306 11.69 6.17 -8.64
N LEU A 307 12.67 5.65 -7.90
CA LEU A 307 13.36 6.39 -6.83
C LEU A 307 14.19 7.56 -7.37
N ASN A 308 14.69 7.44 -8.60
CA ASN A 308 15.46 8.47 -9.29
C ASN A 308 14.58 9.47 -10.06
N GLU A 309 13.25 9.40 -9.95
CA GLU A 309 12.36 10.38 -10.55
C GLU A 309 12.29 11.66 -9.71
N PRO A 310 12.33 12.84 -10.33
CA PRO A 310 12.15 14.11 -9.62
C PRO A 310 10.69 14.28 -9.18
N VAL A 311 10.50 14.75 -7.95
CA VAL A 311 9.20 15.05 -7.34
C VAL A 311 9.19 16.45 -6.74
N GLY A 312 7.98 16.99 -6.59
CA GLY A 312 7.77 18.31 -6.00
C GLY A 312 8.31 19.48 -6.85
N PRO A 313 8.17 20.72 -6.34
CA PRO A 313 8.59 21.93 -7.07
C PRO A 313 10.12 22.04 -7.17
N ASN A 314 10.84 21.48 -6.20
CA ASN A 314 12.30 21.51 -6.14
C ASN A 314 12.96 20.41 -6.98
N ARG A 315 12.18 19.54 -7.63
CA ARG A 315 12.67 18.41 -8.45
C ARG A 315 13.63 17.48 -7.69
N GLU A 316 13.38 17.31 -6.39
CA GLU A 316 14.12 16.38 -5.52
C GLU A 316 13.86 14.96 -6.00
N LEU A 317 14.86 14.08 -5.94
CA LEU A 317 14.65 12.69 -6.34
C LEU A 317 13.81 11.99 -5.26
N ARG A 318 12.82 11.19 -5.68
CA ARG A 318 11.88 10.51 -4.78
C ARG A 318 12.58 9.68 -3.69
N GLY A 319 13.73 9.10 -4.00
CA GLY A 319 14.53 8.32 -3.06
C GLY A 319 15.12 9.13 -1.90
N GLN A 320 15.28 10.45 -2.04
CA GLN A 320 15.91 11.31 -1.02
C GLN A 320 15.08 11.46 0.27
N TYR A 321 13.85 10.96 0.27
CA TYR A 321 12.96 10.91 1.44
C TYR A 321 13.12 9.64 2.28
N PHE A 322 13.94 8.68 1.83
CA PHE A 322 14.17 7.41 2.51
C PHE A 322 15.63 7.27 2.92
N GLU A 323 15.87 6.75 4.12
CA GLU A 323 17.19 6.31 4.56
C GLU A 323 17.53 4.98 3.91
N GLU A 324 16.51 4.14 3.71
CA GLU A 324 16.68 2.80 3.16
C GLU A 324 15.43 2.35 2.40
N VAL A 325 15.66 1.68 1.27
CA VAL A 325 14.61 1.02 0.48
C VAL A 325 15.05 -0.41 0.17
N ILE A 326 14.29 -1.37 0.69
CA ILE A 326 14.62 -2.80 0.63
C ILE A 326 13.52 -3.54 -0.10
N ILE A 327 13.89 -4.35 -1.08
CA ILE A 327 13.00 -5.31 -1.74
C ILE A 327 13.04 -6.61 -0.94
N ALA A 328 11.90 -7.02 -0.39
CA ALA A 328 11.78 -8.30 0.29
C ALA A 328 11.59 -9.43 -0.73
N ASP A 329 12.45 -10.44 -0.70
CA ASP A 329 12.45 -11.57 -1.64
C ASP A 329 12.33 -12.91 -0.91
N ARG A 330 11.25 -13.65 -1.12
CA ARG A 330 11.01 -14.93 -0.43
C ARG A 330 11.67 -16.14 -1.10
N GLY A 331 12.33 -15.95 -2.25
CA GLY A 331 12.84 -17.05 -3.08
C GLY A 331 11.73 -17.73 -3.89
#